data_AF-A0A2E0SI48-F1
#
_entry.id   AF-A0A2E0SI48-F1
#
_cell.length_a   1.000
_cell.length_b   1.000
_cell.length_c   1.000
_cell.angle_alpha   90.00
_cell.angle_beta   90.00
_cell.angle_gamma   90.00
#
_symmetry.space_group_name_H-M   'P 1'
#
loop_
_entity.id
_entity.type
_entity.pdbx_description
1 polymer ?
#
loop_
_entity_poly.entity_id
_entity_poly.type
_entity_poly.pdbx_seq_one_letter_code
_entity_poly.pdbx_strand_id
1 'polypeptide(L)'
;MDTDDFNGREMTPSFRIDHMSDSAVDLIRTRFFEEMLESVSPRSRLEIHNLFQETSPTFILDRVTKDICFKASVTQKSIVIGLKATMRLQAHAYAASAILSELAAHRGCTDTKSDNPRLSCADNLSNWAVGNELKLIAERLDYSIEGTNPFSNIEADLSPEQYSDLSESDRRIGNRFFKYALCFITLHELAHLKFKHEGSTIENEKAADRFASDWLIEASMSYENDSTKRFFSQCGVAICFLWLMCHNIFIGRKDTRSHPQAYDRFYQTLENMLVYDDADQIEQIWDFTARLLLVHMSAAGFQFDSETDFVHLREGRHFFVNHLLNRISQMP
;
A
#
# COMPACT_ATOMS: atom_id res chain seq x y z
N MET A 1 -0.14 -5.15 -30.99
CA MET A 1 -0.95 -4.71 -29.84
C MET A 1 -2.20 -5.57 -29.88
N ASP A 2 -2.06 -6.81 -29.40
CA ASP A 2 -3.20 -7.71 -29.27
C ASP A 2 -3.94 -7.33 -28.00
N THR A 3 -5.18 -6.89 -28.19
CA THR A 3 -6.15 -6.71 -27.12
C THR A 3 -6.55 -8.10 -26.66
N ASP A 4 -5.88 -8.61 -25.62
CA ASP A 4 -6.36 -9.76 -24.87
C ASP A 4 -7.66 -9.35 -24.17
N ASP A 5 -8.77 -9.60 -24.86
CA ASP A 5 -10.12 -9.64 -24.33
C ASP A 5 -10.19 -10.77 -23.29
N PHE A 6 -9.78 -10.43 -22.06
CA PHE A 6 -10.13 -11.17 -20.87
C PHE A 6 -11.65 -11.05 -20.65
N ASN A 7 -12.43 -11.81 -21.41
CA ASN A 7 -13.85 -12.12 -21.16
C ASN A 7 -14.03 -13.03 -19.92
N GLY A 8 -13.22 -12.80 -18.89
CA GLY A 8 -13.41 -13.39 -17.57
C GLY A 8 -14.32 -12.45 -16.79
N ARG A 9 -15.43 -12.96 -16.26
CA ARG A 9 -16.20 -12.28 -15.21
C ARG A 9 -15.20 -11.68 -14.22
N GLU A 10 -15.00 -10.36 -14.25
CA GLU A 10 -14.30 -9.68 -13.18
C GLU A 10 -15.17 -9.93 -11.95
N MET A 11 -14.76 -10.91 -11.13
CA MET A 11 -15.04 -10.86 -9.72
C MET A 11 -14.34 -9.60 -9.23
N THR A 12 -14.98 -8.45 -9.44
CA THR A 12 -14.84 -7.34 -8.52
C THR A 12 -15.30 -7.94 -7.21
N PRO A 13 -14.40 -8.15 -6.22
CA PRO A 13 -14.86 -8.42 -4.88
C PRO A 13 -15.45 -7.08 -4.46
N SER A 14 -16.69 -6.80 -4.84
CA SER A 14 -17.45 -5.77 -4.17
C SER A 14 -17.53 -6.28 -2.74
N PHE A 15 -16.93 -5.56 -1.79
CA PHE A 15 -17.30 -5.66 -0.39
C PHE A 15 -18.79 -5.27 -0.31
N ARG A 16 -19.69 -6.16 -0.73
CA ARG A 16 -21.12 -6.04 -0.47
C ARG A 16 -21.30 -6.45 0.96
N ILE A 17 -21.26 -5.46 1.83
CA ILE A 17 -21.62 -5.58 3.23
C ILE A 17 -23.16 -5.64 3.25
N ASP A 18 -23.73 -6.79 2.89
CA ASP A 18 -25.15 -7.03 3.10
C ASP A 18 -25.39 -7.09 4.61
N HIS A 19 -26.38 -6.33 5.12
CA HIS A 19 -26.75 -6.16 6.53
C HIS A 19 -26.29 -7.30 7.48
N MET A 20 -25.21 -7.06 8.24
CA MET A 20 -24.73 -7.96 9.30
C MET A 20 -24.70 -7.23 10.65
N SER A 21 -24.90 -7.99 11.74
CA SER A 21 -25.20 -7.54 13.10
C SER A 21 -24.23 -6.48 13.67
N ASP A 22 -24.72 -5.64 14.59
CA ASP A 22 -23.97 -4.61 15.37
C ASP A 22 -22.84 -5.16 16.28
N SER A 23 -22.40 -6.39 16.05
CA SER A 23 -21.22 -6.95 16.71
C SER A 23 -19.97 -6.18 16.26
N ALA A 24 -19.14 -5.74 17.22
CA ALA A 24 -17.91 -5.00 16.95
C ALA A 24 -16.87 -5.81 16.15
N VAL A 25 -17.03 -7.14 16.09
CA VAL A 25 -16.04 -8.07 15.57
C VAL A 25 -16.75 -9.17 14.76
N ASP A 26 -16.52 -9.18 13.45
CA ASP A 26 -17.09 -10.22 12.58
C ASP A 26 -16.03 -11.22 12.14
N LEU A 27 -16.38 -12.50 12.15
CA LEU A 27 -15.54 -13.54 11.54
C LEU A 27 -15.65 -13.43 10.01
N ILE A 28 -14.53 -13.17 9.35
CA ILE A 28 -14.47 -13.23 7.89
C ILE A 28 -14.24 -14.69 7.51
N ARG A 29 -14.93 -15.12 6.45
CA ARG A 29 -14.67 -16.45 5.87
C ARG A 29 -13.22 -16.50 5.40
N THR A 30 -12.41 -17.34 6.02
CA THR A 30 -11.03 -17.65 5.62
C THR A 30 -10.89 -17.86 4.11
N ARG A 31 -11.89 -18.49 3.50
CA ARG A 31 -12.00 -18.71 2.06
C ARG A 31 -11.90 -17.44 1.21
N PHE A 32 -12.35 -16.29 1.69
CA PHE A 32 -12.22 -15.02 0.97
C PHE A 32 -10.75 -14.64 0.75
N PHE A 33 -9.90 -14.74 1.78
CA PHE A 33 -8.48 -14.41 1.67
C PHE A 33 -7.72 -15.45 0.85
N GLU A 34 -8.08 -16.73 0.97
CA GLU A 34 -7.55 -17.80 0.13
C GLU A 34 -7.87 -17.53 -1.35
N GLU A 35 -9.13 -17.25 -1.70
CA GLU A 35 -9.56 -16.92 -3.06
C GLU A 35 -8.92 -15.63 -3.59
N MET A 36 -8.73 -14.62 -2.73
CA MET A 36 -8.04 -13.38 -3.08
C MET A 36 -6.58 -13.66 -3.47
N LEU A 37 -5.84 -14.42 -2.65
CA LEU A 37 -4.45 -14.79 -2.94
C LEU A 37 -4.35 -15.70 -4.19
N GLU A 38 -5.28 -16.64 -4.35
CA GLU A 38 -5.34 -17.47 -5.56
C GLU A 38 -5.58 -16.63 -6.81
N SER A 39 -6.34 -15.53 -6.69
CA SER A 39 -6.67 -14.70 -7.84
C SER A 39 -5.53 -13.78 -8.30
N VAL A 40 -4.45 -13.65 -7.52
CA VAL A 40 -3.18 -13.04 -7.99
C VAL A 40 -2.18 -14.10 -8.45
N SER A 41 -2.30 -15.35 -7.97
CA SER A 41 -1.48 -16.49 -8.42
C SER A 41 -2.27 -17.81 -8.51
N PRO A 42 -3.00 -18.06 -9.60
CA PRO A 42 -3.75 -19.31 -9.76
C PRO A 42 -2.87 -20.57 -9.74
N ARG A 43 -1.60 -20.46 -10.14
CA ARG A 43 -0.63 -21.57 -10.14
C ARG A 43 -0.14 -21.92 -8.73
N SER A 44 -0.16 -20.97 -7.80
CA SER A 44 0.22 -21.17 -6.40
C SER A 44 -0.95 -21.67 -5.52
N ARG A 45 -2.10 -22.07 -6.10
CA ARG A 45 -3.27 -22.55 -5.34
C ARG A 45 -2.91 -23.61 -4.30
N LEU A 46 -2.14 -24.63 -4.68
CA LEU A 46 -1.77 -25.72 -3.76
C LEU A 46 -0.89 -25.20 -2.61
N GLU A 47 0.02 -24.28 -2.91
CA GLU A 47 0.90 -23.66 -1.92
C GLU A 47 0.11 -22.80 -0.93
N ILE A 48 -0.83 -21.97 -1.42
CA ILE A 48 -1.74 -21.17 -0.58
C ILE A 48 -2.56 -22.11 0.30
N HIS A 49 -3.15 -23.15 -0.30
CA HIS A 49 -3.94 -24.11 0.45
C HIS A 49 -3.12 -24.75 1.58
N ASN A 50 -1.89 -25.18 1.27
CA ASN A 50 -0.98 -25.75 2.27
C ASN A 50 -0.61 -24.73 3.36
N LEU A 51 -0.36 -23.47 3.00
CA LEU A 51 -0.10 -22.39 3.96
C LEU A 51 -1.28 -22.18 4.90
N PHE A 52 -2.51 -22.21 4.40
CA PHE A 52 -3.73 -22.07 5.19
C PHE A 52 -4.00 -23.30 6.06
N GLN A 53 -3.68 -24.52 5.60
CA GLN A 53 -3.72 -25.72 6.43
C GLN A 53 -2.69 -25.64 7.57
N GLU A 54 -1.44 -25.27 7.25
CA GLU A 54 -0.33 -25.15 8.20
C GLU A 54 -0.63 -24.11 9.29
N THR A 55 -1.07 -22.91 8.89
CA THR A 55 -1.30 -21.79 9.81
C THR A 55 -2.67 -21.85 10.48
N SER A 56 -3.67 -22.45 9.82
CA SER A 56 -5.08 -22.50 10.25
C SER A 56 -5.61 -21.14 10.76
N PRO A 57 -5.52 -20.06 9.95
CA PRO A 57 -5.75 -18.72 10.41
C PRO A 57 -7.24 -18.41 10.58
N THR A 58 -7.59 -17.76 11.68
CA THR A 58 -8.90 -17.17 11.91
C THR A 58 -8.86 -15.67 11.56
N PHE A 59 -9.62 -15.24 10.55
CA PHE A 59 -9.68 -13.84 10.17
C PHE A 59 -10.78 -13.10 10.92
N ILE A 60 -10.39 -11.96 11.51
CA ILE A 60 -11.23 -11.15 12.38
C ILE A 60 -11.35 -9.76 11.77
N LEU A 61 -12.56 -9.33 11.41
CA LEU A 61 -12.81 -7.97 10.94
C LEU A 61 -13.00 -7.03 12.11
N ASP A 62 -12.11 -6.06 12.23
CA ASP A 62 -12.22 -4.95 13.17
C ASP A 62 -12.89 -3.75 12.50
N ARG A 63 -14.11 -3.43 12.93
CA ARG A 63 -14.89 -2.29 12.42
C ARG A 63 -14.69 -1.02 13.26
N VAL A 64 -14.08 -1.14 14.43
CA VAL A 64 -14.02 -0.09 15.45
C VAL A 64 -12.71 0.67 15.35
N THR A 65 -11.59 -0.05 15.23
CA THR A 65 -10.27 0.56 15.19
C THR A 65 -10.15 1.48 13.99
N LYS A 66 -9.89 2.75 14.30
CA LYS A 66 -9.63 3.79 13.30
C LYS A 66 -8.16 3.89 12.92
N ASP A 67 -7.27 3.09 13.51
CA ASP A 67 -5.85 3.05 13.16
C ASP A 67 -5.58 2.13 11.95
N ILE A 68 -4.35 2.15 11.44
CA ILE A 68 -3.84 1.04 10.61
C ILE A 68 -3.82 -0.24 11.44
N CYS A 69 -4.62 -1.23 11.02
CA CYS A 69 -4.77 -2.49 11.74
C CYS A 69 -4.71 -3.69 10.80
N PHE A 70 -3.53 -4.32 10.75
CA PHE A 70 -3.30 -5.65 10.24
C PHE A 70 -2.39 -6.32 11.28
N LYS A 71 -2.89 -7.34 11.99
CA LYS A 71 -2.16 -7.92 13.13
C LYS A 71 -2.40 -9.41 13.27
N ALA A 72 -1.32 -10.18 13.20
CA ALA A 72 -1.29 -11.59 13.54
C ALA A 72 -1.16 -11.80 15.06
N SER A 73 -1.88 -12.80 15.57
CA SER A 73 -1.75 -13.33 16.93
C SER A 73 -1.39 -14.80 16.83
N VAL A 74 -0.11 -15.12 17.06
CA VAL A 74 0.39 -16.51 16.97
C VAL A 74 -0.32 -17.41 17.99
N THR A 75 -0.54 -16.92 19.21
CA THR A 75 -1.21 -17.69 20.28
C THR A 75 -2.66 -18.01 19.92
N GLN A 76 -3.39 -17.07 19.32
CA GLN A 76 -4.79 -17.26 18.94
C GLN A 76 -4.96 -17.80 17.53
N LYS A 77 -3.87 -17.91 16.76
CA LYS A 77 -3.87 -18.20 15.31
C LYS A 77 -4.86 -17.32 14.56
N SER A 78 -4.88 -16.04 14.86
CA SER A 78 -5.82 -15.10 14.26
C SER A 78 -5.11 -13.95 13.56
N ILE A 79 -5.75 -13.41 12.53
CA ILE A 79 -5.33 -12.19 11.84
C ILE A 79 -6.47 -11.19 11.97
N VAL A 80 -6.21 -10.07 12.63
CA VAL A 80 -7.14 -8.95 12.76
C VAL A 80 -6.93 -8.00 11.59
N ILE A 81 -8.00 -7.64 10.90
CA ILE A 81 -8.01 -6.76 9.74
C ILE A 81 -8.97 -5.61 10.01
N GLY A 82 -8.44 -4.39 10.02
CA GLY A 82 -9.23 -3.17 10.16
C GLY A 82 -9.99 -2.86 8.89
N LEU A 83 -11.32 -2.76 8.96
CA LEU A 83 -12.16 -2.37 7.83
C LEU A 83 -11.77 -0.98 7.31
N LYS A 84 -11.64 -0.01 8.23
CA LYS A 84 -11.25 1.37 7.90
C LYS A 84 -9.82 1.44 7.35
N ALA A 85 -8.92 0.61 7.87
CA ALA A 85 -7.56 0.50 7.37
C ALA A 85 -7.55 -0.01 5.92
N THR A 86 -8.35 -1.04 5.63
CA THR A 86 -8.51 -1.61 4.28
C THR A 86 -9.10 -0.61 3.28
N MET A 87 -10.14 0.14 3.66
CA MET A 87 -10.73 1.18 2.81
C MET A 87 -9.74 2.31 2.50
N ARG A 88 -8.91 2.71 3.48
CA ARG A 88 -7.86 3.71 3.30
C ARG A 88 -6.75 3.23 2.37
N LEU A 89 -6.33 1.97 2.50
CA LEU A 89 -5.41 1.34 1.53
C LEU A 89 -5.99 1.35 0.11
N GLN A 90 -7.29 1.11 -0.05
CA GLN A 90 -7.96 1.19 -1.35
C GLN A 90 -7.96 2.62 -1.92
N ALA A 91 -8.32 3.61 -1.11
CA ALA A 91 -8.30 5.02 -1.53
C ALA A 91 -6.87 5.47 -1.93
N HIS A 92 -5.87 5.03 -1.18
CA HIS A 92 -4.45 5.29 -1.48
C HIS A 92 -4.02 4.66 -2.82
N ALA A 93 -4.44 3.42 -3.08
CA ALA A 93 -4.18 2.76 -4.37
C ALA A 93 -4.87 3.46 -5.56
N TYR A 94 -6.07 4.01 -5.34
CA TYR A 94 -6.78 4.80 -6.36
C TYR A 94 -6.07 6.12 -6.66
N ALA A 95 -5.63 6.83 -5.63
CA ALA A 95 -4.81 8.03 -5.79
C ALA A 95 -3.52 7.73 -6.56
N ALA A 96 -2.82 6.64 -6.20
CA ALA A 96 -1.61 6.22 -6.89
C ALA A 96 -1.84 5.93 -8.38
N SER A 97 -2.98 5.34 -8.74
CA SER A 97 -3.35 5.13 -10.15
C SER A 97 -3.56 6.43 -10.93
N ALA A 98 -4.25 7.39 -10.32
CA ALA A 98 -4.50 8.69 -10.94
C ALA A 98 -3.18 9.46 -11.16
N ILE A 99 -2.32 9.45 -10.14
CA ILE A 99 -0.96 10.03 -10.21
C ILE A 99 -0.16 9.36 -11.32
N LEU A 100 -0.06 8.03 -11.33
CA LEU A 100 0.69 7.29 -12.36
C LEU A 100 0.20 7.61 -13.77
N SER A 101 -1.10 7.67 -13.97
CA SER A 101 -1.67 7.90 -15.29
C SER A 101 -1.45 9.35 -15.77
N GLU A 102 -1.46 10.32 -14.86
CA GLU A 102 -1.11 11.70 -15.18
C GLU A 102 0.36 11.81 -15.63
N LEU A 103 1.25 11.10 -14.94
CA LEU A 103 2.68 11.07 -15.24
C LEU A 103 2.96 10.42 -16.60
N ALA A 104 2.23 9.36 -16.93
CA ALA A 104 2.31 8.72 -18.23
C ALA A 104 1.85 9.67 -19.35
N ALA A 105 0.86 10.53 -19.09
CA ALA A 105 0.36 11.51 -20.06
C ALA A 105 1.31 12.70 -20.27
N HIS A 106 2.09 13.08 -19.26
CA HIS A 106 2.92 14.30 -19.27
C HIS A 106 4.42 14.01 -19.30
N ARG A 107 4.87 12.91 -19.93
CA ARG A 107 6.30 12.56 -20.11
C ARG A 107 7.11 13.74 -20.70
N GLY A 108 7.60 14.63 -19.85
CA GLY A 108 8.41 15.80 -20.22
C GLY A 108 7.86 17.20 -19.88
N CYS A 109 6.66 17.34 -19.30
CA CYS A 109 6.12 18.66 -18.92
C CYS A 109 5.89 18.74 -17.41
N THR A 110 6.65 19.58 -16.71
CA THR A 110 6.52 19.83 -15.26
C THR A 110 5.38 20.80 -14.92
N ASP A 111 4.71 21.36 -15.93
CA ASP A 111 3.52 22.20 -15.75
C ASP A 111 2.27 21.34 -15.54
N THR A 112 2.22 20.62 -14.42
CA THR A 112 0.94 20.14 -13.89
C THR A 112 0.18 21.36 -13.38
N LYS A 113 -0.69 21.93 -14.21
CA LYS A 113 -1.59 23.00 -13.78
C LYS A 113 -2.37 22.54 -12.54
N SER A 114 -2.50 23.43 -11.56
CA SER A 114 -3.23 23.22 -10.30
C SER A 114 -4.70 22.80 -10.47
N ASP A 115 -5.24 22.93 -11.68
CA ASP A 115 -6.67 22.78 -11.95
C ASP A 115 -7.01 21.43 -12.60
N ASN A 116 -6.09 20.45 -12.62
CA ASN A 116 -6.43 19.11 -13.12
C ASN A 116 -7.39 18.43 -12.11
N PRO A 117 -8.68 18.21 -12.45
CA PRO A 117 -9.66 17.64 -11.52
C PRO A 117 -9.27 16.24 -11.05
N ARG A 118 -8.57 15.48 -11.90
CA ARG A 118 -8.11 14.12 -11.60
C ARG A 118 -7.01 14.13 -10.55
N LEU A 119 -6.03 15.04 -10.64
CA LEU A 119 -5.00 15.20 -9.62
C LEU A 119 -5.60 15.72 -8.32
N SER A 120 -6.53 16.68 -8.38
CA SER A 120 -7.27 17.14 -7.20
C SER A 120 -8.03 15.98 -6.52
N CYS A 121 -8.66 15.09 -7.29
CA CYS A 121 -9.27 13.88 -6.78
C CYS A 121 -8.24 12.94 -6.13
N ALA A 122 -7.07 12.74 -6.75
CA ALA A 122 -5.99 11.93 -6.18
C ALA A 122 -5.46 12.50 -4.85
N ASP A 123 -5.32 13.82 -4.76
CA ASP A 123 -4.91 14.52 -3.54
C ASP A 123 -5.96 14.35 -2.44
N ASN A 124 -7.25 14.53 -2.78
CA ASN A 124 -8.36 14.31 -1.85
C ASN A 124 -8.39 12.87 -1.33
N LEU A 125 -8.21 11.88 -2.20
CA LEU A 125 -8.17 10.47 -1.83
C LEU A 125 -6.95 10.15 -0.97
N SER A 126 -5.77 10.68 -1.30
CA SER A 126 -4.55 10.51 -0.49
C SER A 126 -4.73 11.14 0.89
N ASN A 127 -5.21 12.38 0.95
CA ASN A 127 -5.47 13.09 2.20
C ASN A 127 -6.51 12.37 3.07
N TRP A 128 -7.55 11.79 2.47
CA TRP A 128 -8.51 10.97 3.20
C TRP A 128 -7.87 9.67 3.70
N ALA A 129 -7.07 9.00 2.86
CA ALA A 129 -6.42 7.74 3.18
C ALA A 129 -5.45 7.86 4.36
N VAL A 130 -4.72 8.98 4.47
CA VAL A 130 -3.69 9.16 5.51
C VAL A 130 -4.17 10.05 6.66
N GLY A 131 -4.99 11.07 6.38
CA GLY A 131 -5.25 12.14 7.31
C GLY A 131 -6.00 11.73 8.58
N ASN A 132 -6.85 10.70 8.53
CA ASN A 132 -7.54 10.19 9.72
C ASN A 132 -6.54 9.62 10.71
N GLU A 133 -5.58 8.88 10.19
CA GLU A 133 -4.53 8.26 10.97
C GLU A 133 -3.67 9.34 11.64
N LEU A 134 -3.30 10.37 10.88
CA LEU A 134 -2.53 11.50 11.38
C LEU A 134 -3.28 12.28 12.45
N LYS A 135 -4.59 12.52 12.27
CA LYS A 135 -5.44 13.15 13.28
C LYS A 135 -5.46 12.35 14.58
N LEU A 136 -5.70 11.04 14.50
CA LEU A 136 -5.74 10.15 15.68
C LEU A 136 -4.40 10.10 16.40
N ILE A 137 -3.30 10.09 15.64
CA ILE A 137 -1.97 10.11 16.21
C ILE A 137 -1.68 11.47 16.86
N ALA A 138 -2.00 12.58 16.20
CA ALA A 138 -1.85 13.92 16.78
C ALA A 138 -2.64 14.06 18.09
N GLU A 139 -3.88 13.57 18.13
CA GLU A 139 -4.71 13.52 19.34
C GLU A 139 -4.06 12.69 20.47
N ARG A 140 -3.50 11.52 20.16
CA ARG A 140 -2.80 10.68 21.15
C ARG A 140 -1.51 11.31 21.69
N LEU A 141 -0.91 12.19 20.89
CA LEU A 141 0.36 12.84 21.22
C LEU A 141 0.17 14.23 21.83
N ASP A 142 -1.07 14.64 22.07
CA ASP A 142 -1.42 16.00 22.51
C ASP A 142 -0.81 17.08 21.61
N TYR A 143 -0.69 16.75 20.32
CA TYR A 143 -0.10 17.63 19.33
C TYR A 143 -1.20 18.44 18.66
N SER A 144 -1.20 19.76 18.89
CA SER A 144 -2.07 20.69 18.17
C SER A 144 -1.57 20.85 16.74
N ILE A 145 -2.31 20.34 15.76
CA ILE A 145 -2.07 20.67 14.35
C ILE A 145 -2.53 22.12 14.14
N GLU A 146 -1.63 23.09 14.26
CA GLU A 146 -1.92 24.50 13.95
C GLU A 146 -2.09 24.70 12.44
N GLY A 147 -3.28 25.12 11.99
CA GLY A 147 -3.59 25.41 10.58
C GLY A 147 -5.04 25.09 10.20
N THR A 148 -5.42 25.39 8.95
CA THR A 148 -6.65 24.81 8.35
C THR A 148 -6.48 23.31 8.41
N ASN A 149 -7.18 22.65 9.34
CA ASN A 149 -7.13 21.21 9.50
C ASN A 149 -7.41 20.56 8.12
N PRO A 150 -6.38 20.05 7.39
CA PRO A 150 -6.61 19.45 6.08
C PRO A 150 -7.43 18.16 6.20
N PHE A 151 -7.76 17.78 7.44
CA PHE A 151 -8.41 16.57 7.87
C PHE A 151 -9.82 16.80 8.46
N SER A 152 -10.49 17.92 8.15
CA SER A 152 -11.82 18.22 8.71
C SER A 152 -12.96 17.29 8.23
N ASN A 153 -12.77 16.56 7.13
CA ASN A 153 -13.81 15.72 6.50
C ASN A 153 -13.62 14.21 6.68
N ILE A 154 -12.70 13.75 7.54
CA ILE A 154 -12.22 12.35 7.48
C ILE A 154 -13.06 11.37 8.32
N GLU A 155 -14.03 11.83 9.10
CA GLU A 155 -14.90 10.89 9.84
C GLU A 155 -16.00 10.25 8.99
N ALA A 156 -16.27 10.79 7.80
CA ALA A 156 -17.19 10.19 6.84
C ALA A 156 -16.54 9.03 6.09
N ASP A 157 -17.31 7.95 5.89
CA ASP A 157 -16.93 6.88 4.98
C ASP A 157 -16.68 7.46 3.57
N LEU A 158 -15.77 6.82 2.83
CA LEU A 158 -15.46 7.25 1.47
C LEU A 158 -16.72 7.20 0.61
N SER A 159 -17.26 8.35 0.22
CA SER A 159 -18.48 8.40 -0.58
C SER A 159 -18.16 8.17 -2.06
N PRO A 160 -19.10 7.58 -2.84
CA PRO A 160 -18.91 7.36 -4.28
C PRO A 160 -18.53 8.61 -5.07
N GLU A 161 -18.98 9.78 -4.62
CA GLU A 161 -18.68 11.08 -5.20
C GLU A 161 -17.19 11.45 -5.05
N GLN A 162 -16.48 10.94 -4.05
CA GLN A 162 -15.06 11.28 -3.83
C GLN A 162 -14.12 10.65 -4.86
N TYR A 163 -14.58 9.63 -5.61
CA TYR A 163 -13.83 9.01 -6.69
C TYR A 163 -14.60 9.03 -8.03
N SER A 164 -15.60 9.91 -8.16
CA SER A 164 -16.36 10.07 -9.41
C SER A 164 -15.50 10.64 -10.54
N ASP A 165 -14.54 11.49 -10.20
CA ASP A 165 -13.65 12.16 -11.15
C ASP A 165 -12.52 11.26 -11.65
N LEU A 166 -12.36 10.07 -11.06
CA LEU A 166 -11.47 9.05 -11.61
C LEU A 166 -12.02 8.52 -12.92
N SER A 167 -11.14 8.30 -13.89
CA SER A 167 -11.54 7.57 -15.10
C SER A 167 -11.82 6.10 -14.77
N GLU A 168 -12.55 5.40 -15.63
CA GLU A 168 -12.75 3.96 -15.47
C GLU A 168 -11.40 3.19 -15.47
N SER A 169 -10.44 3.65 -16.28
CA SER A 169 -9.08 3.10 -16.31
C SER A 169 -8.38 3.27 -14.97
N ASP A 170 -8.52 4.44 -14.32
CA ASP A 170 -7.90 4.66 -13.00
C ASP A 170 -8.49 3.75 -11.94
N ARG A 171 -9.82 3.60 -11.93
CA ARG A 171 -10.47 2.68 -10.99
C ARG A 171 -10.00 1.24 -11.19
N ARG A 172 -9.81 0.83 -12.45
CA ARG A 172 -9.33 -0.53 -12.79
C ARG A 172 -7.89 -0.77 -12.37
N ILE A 173 -6.99 0.16 -12.68
CA ILE A 173 -5.57 0.11 -12.28
C ILE A 173 -5.46 0.19 -10.75
N GLY A 174 -6.17 1.13 -10.13
CA GLY A 174 -6.25 1.28 -8.68
C GLY A 174 -6.78 0.04 -7.96
N ASN A 175 -7.78 -0.65 -8.52
CA ASN A 175 -8.25 -1.94 -7.99
C ASN A 175 -7.17 -3.02 -8.05
N ARG A 176 -6.37 -3.07 -9.12
CA ARG A 176 -5.25 -4.01 -9.22
C ARG A 176 -4.18 -3.69 -8.19
N PHE A 177 -3.80 -2.42 -8.05
CA PHE A 177 -2.88 -1.96 -7.01
C PHE A 177 -3.37 -2.32 -5.61
N PHE A 178 -4.62 -2.00 -5.29
CA PHE A 178 -5.23 -2.33 -4.00
C PHE A 178 -5.18 -3.83 -3.74
N LYS A 179 -5.55 -4.65 -4.74
CA LYS A 179 -5.54 -6.10 -4.62
C LYS A 179 -4.15 -6.64 -4.28
N TYR A 180 -3.11 -6.22 -5.01
CA TYR A 180 -1.74 -6.67 -4.73
C TYR A 180 -1.21 -6.15 -3.38
N ALA A 181 -1.54 -4.91 -3.01
CA ALA A 181 -1.19 -4.36 -1.69
C ALA A 181 -1.87 -5.15 -0.55
N LEU A 182 -3.16 -5.50 -0.72
CA LEU A 182 -3.91 -6.30 0.26
C LEU A 182 -3.38 -7.74 0.33
N CYS A 183 -3.01 -8.34 -0.80
CA CYS A 183 -2.34 -9.64 -0.82
C CYS A 183 -1.00 -9.59 -0.08
N PHE A 184 -0.18 -8.55 -0.32
CA PHE A 184 1.11 -8.38 0.36
C PHE A 184 0.95 -8.31 1.88
N ILE A 185 0.10 -7.41 2.40
CA ILE A 185 -0.07 -7.27 3.85
C ILE A 185 -0.72 -8.52 4.46
N THR A 186 -1.60 -9.23 3.74
CA THR A 186 -2.17 -10.49 4.21
C THR A 186 -1.10 -11.59 4.30
N LEU A 187 -0.23 -11.72 3.29
CA LEU A 187 0.87 -12.66 3.29
C LEU A 187 1.89 -12.35 4.39
N HIS A 188 2.14 -11.06 4.66
CA HIS A 188 2.97 -10.60 5.77
C HIS A 188 2.42 -11.12 7.11
N GLU A 189 1.12 -10.93 7.39
CA GLU A 189 0.51 -11.45 8.62
C GLU A 189 0.49 -12.99 8.68
N LEU A 190 0.29 -13.66 7.54
CA LEU A 190 0.39 -15.12 7.47
C LEU A 190 1.83 -15.60 7.75
N ALA A 191 2.85 -14.85 7.35
CA ALA A 191 4.25 -15.15 7.63
C ALA A 191 4.52 -15.14 9.13
N HIS A 192 3.97 -14.16 9.86
CA HIS A 192 4.06 -14.13 11.32
C HIS A 192 3.48 -15.39 11.96
N LEU A 193 2.33 -15.89 11.48
CA LEU A 193 1.77 -17.16 11.96
C LEU A 193 2.64 -18.36 11.58
N LYS A 194 3.10 -18.42 10.32
CA LYS A 194 3.93 -19.51 9.79
C LYS A 194 5.25 -19.66 10.56
N PHE A 195 5.95 -18.55 10.75
CA PHE A 195 7.25 -18.52 11.42
C PHE A 195 7.13 -18.38 12.94
N LYS A 196 5.92 -18.32 13.48
CA LYS A 196 5.64 -18.16 14.92
C LYS A 196 6.36 -16.96 15.52
N HIS A 197 6.36 -15.85 14.78
CA HIS A 197 6.97 -14.61 15.23
C HIS A 197 6.17 -14.02 16.41
N GLU A 198 6.72 -14.11 17.61
CA GLU A 198 6.17 -13.45 18.79
C GLU A 198 6.65 -11.99 18.83
N GLY A 199 5.77 -11.06 18.48
CA GLY A 199 6.07 -9.64 18.44
C GLY A 199 6.81 -9.19 17.18
N SER A 200 7.06 -7.87 17.14
CA SER A 200 7.46 -7.15 15.92
C SER A 200 8.87 -6.61 16.01
N THR A 201 9.84 -7.52 16.17
CA THR A 201 11.26 -7.18 16.03
C THR A 201 11.59 -6.83 14.57
N ILE A 202 12.66 -6.08 14.34
CA ILE A 202 13.08 -5.73 12.97
C ILE A 202 13.39 -6.97 12.13
N GLU A 203 13.95 -8.01 12.75
CA GLU A 203 14.26 -9.28 12.08
C GLU A 203 12.99 -10.02 11.67
N ASN A 204 12.00 -10.12 12.58
CA ASN A 204 10.72 -10.79 12.31
C ASN A 204 9.96 -10.09 11.18
N GLU A 205 9.93 -8.77 11.22
CA GLU A 205 9.22 -7.94 10.24
C GLU A 205 9.87 -8.01 8.87
N LYS A 206 11.21 -7.96 8.81
CA LYS A 206 11.96 -8.17 7.55
C LYS A 206 11.75 -9.58 6.98
N ALA A 207 11.70 -10.61 7.84
CA ALA A 207 11.44 -11.97 7.40
C ALA A 207 10.01 -12.13 6.87
N ALA A 208 9.02 -11.49 7.51
CA ALA A 208 7.64 -11.48 7.05
C ALA A 208 7.46 -10.71 5.74
N ASP A 209 8.10 -9.54 5.60
CA ASP A 209 8.14 -8.78 4.35
C ASP A 209 8.75 -9.58 3.21
N ARG A 210 9.90 -10.22 3.48
CA ARG A 210 10.63 -11.02 2.50
C ARG A 210 9.78 -12.20 2.02
N PHE A 211 9.12 -12.90 2.94
CA PHE A 211 8.20 -13.98 2.59
C PHE A 211 7.08 -13.49 1.69
N ALA A 212 6.43 -12.38 2.06
CA ALA A 212 5.32 -11.83 1.29
C ALA A 212 5.75 -11.32 -0.09
N SER A 213 6.89 -10.64 -0.17
CA SER A 213 7.42 -10.10 -1.43
C SER A 213 7.89 -11.21 -2.37
N ASP A 214 8.64 -12.19 -1.87
CA ASP A 214 9.15 -13.31 -2.67
C ASP A 214 7.98 -14.12 -3.24
N TRP A 215 7.00 -14.44 -2.40
CA TRP A 215 5.80 -15.17 -2.84
C TRP A 215 5.09 -14.43 -3.98
N LEU A 216 4.89 -13.12 -3.84
CA LEU A 216 4.20 -12.29 -4.84
C LEU A 216 5.00 -12.14 -6.14
N ILE A 217 6.33 -12.12 -6.08
CA ILE A 217 7.18 -12.08 -7.27
C ILE A 217 7.18 -13.44 -7.97
N GLU A 218 7.40 -14.54 -7.25
CA GLU A 218 7.37 -15.90 -7.81
C GLU A 218 6.01 -16.23 -8.45
N ALA A 219 4.93 -15.84 -7.78
CA ALA A 219 3.58 -15.88 -8.31
C ALA A 219 3.46 -15.20 -9.69
N SER A 220 4.04 -14.00 -9.83
CA SER A 220 3.99 -13.23 -11.06
C SER A 220 4.90 -13.78 -12.17
N MET A 221 6.04 -14.39 -11.81
CA MET A 221 6.98 -15.02 -12.74
C MET A 221 6.48 -16.36 -13.29
N SER A 222 5.52 -16.99 -12.61
CA SER A 222 4.96 -18.27 -13.04
C SER A 222 4.23 -18.21 -14.40
N TYR A 223 4.03 -17.03 -14.99
CA TYR A 223 3.49 -16.83 -16.34
C TYR A 223 4.62 -16.35 -17.27
N GLU A 224 4.98 -17.17 -18.27
CA GLU A 224 6.16 -16.98 -19.14
C GLU A 224 6.25 -15.62 -19.90
N ASN A 225 5.29 -14.69 -19.76
CA ASN A 225 5.32 -13.38 -20.40
C ASN A 225 4.53 -12.28 -19.66
N ASP A 226 4.26 -12.40 -18.36
CA ASP A 226 3.35 -11.45 -17.69
C ASP A 226 4.09 -10.33 -16.91
N SER A 227 4.91 -9.55 -17.65
CA SER A 227 5.56 -8.33 -17.12
C SER A 227 4.55 -7.37 -16.49
N THR A 228 3.30 -7.37 -16.96
CA THR A 228 2.22 -6.55 -16.44
C THR A 228 1.82 -6.98 -15.02
N LYS A 229 1.56 -8.27 -14.77
CA LYS A 229 1.28 -8.77 -13.40
C LYS A 229 2.44 -8.49 -12.46
N ARG A 230 3.67 -8.69 -12.93
CA ARG A 230 4.87 -8.40 -12.14
C ARG A 230 4.96 -6.93 -11.75
N PHE A 231 4.74 -6.03 -12.71
CA PHE A 231 4.67 -4.59 -12.47
C PHE A 231 3.59 -4.22 -11.43
N PHE A 232 2.38 -4.78 -11.58
CA PHE A 232 1.29 -4.54 -10.61
C PHE A 232 1.59 -5.08 -9.22
N SER A 233 2.26 -6.23 -9.13
CA SER A 233 2.72 -6.83 -7.88
C SER A 233 3.71 -5.91 -7.16
N GLN A 234 4.73 -5.44 -7.88
CA GLN A 234 5.74 -4.51 -7.38
C GLN A 234 5.14 -3.18 -6.94
N CYS A 235 4.26 -2.60 -7.76
CA CYS A 235 3.55 -1.37 -7.39
C CYS A 235 2.64 -1.57 -6.17
N GLY A 236 1.97 -2.73 -6.05
CA GLY A 236 1.12 -3.05 -4.90
C GLY A 236 1.93 -3.13 -3.60
N VAL A 237 3.09 -3.78 -3.62
CA VAL A 237 4.01 -3.81 -2.48
C VAL A 237 4.50 -2.39 -2.14
N ALA A 238 4.90 -1.61 -3.14
CA ALA A 238 5.34 -0.23 -2.93
C ALA A 238 4.23 0.65 -2.31
N ILE A 239 3.00 0.56 -2.83
CA ILE A 239 1.83 1.27 -2.29
C ILE A 239 1.59 0.89 -0.83
N CYS A 240 1.65 -0.40 -0.49
CA CYS A 240 1.47 -0.84 0.88
C CYS A 240 2.52 -0.23 1.83
N PHE A 241 3.81 -0.30 1.47
CA PHE A 241 4.86 0.31 2.27
C PHE A 241 4.73 1.82 2.39
N LEU A 242 4.43 2.52 1.29
CA LEU A 242 4.27 3.97 1.30
C LEU A 242 3.11 4.40 2.19
N TRP A 243 2.02 3.65 2.17
CA TRP A 243 0.90 3.87 3.09
C TRP A 243 1.31 3.66 4.56
N LEU A 244 2.01 2.57 4.88
CA LEU A 244 2.54 2.34 6.23
C LEU A 244 3.55 3.43 6.65
N MET A 245 4.36 3.91 5.72
CA MET A 245 5.39 4.93 5.93
C MET A 245 4.82 6.33 6.16
N CYS A 246 3.52 6.57 5.88
CA CYS A 246 2.89 7.85 6.18
C CYS A 246 3.04 8.22 7.67
N HIS A 247 3.10 7.23 8.58
CA HIS A 247 3.40 7.53 9.99
C HIS A 247 4.77 8.20 10.15
N ASN A 248 5.78 7.70 9.45
CA ASN A 248 7.13 8.24 9.51
C ASN A 248 7.23 9.62 8.85
N ILE A 249 6.54 9.80 7.73
CA ILE A 249 6.60 11.03 6.94
C ILE A 249 5.95 12.21 7.69
N PHE A 250 4.84 11.98 8.37
CA PHE A 250 4.06 13.08 8.95
C PHE A 250 4.33 13.31 10.44
N ILE A 251 4.74 12.28 11.19
CA ILE A 251 4.96 12.37 12.65
C ILE A 251 6.44 12.30 13.01
N GLY A 252 7.31 11.93 12.06
CA GLY A 252 8.74 11.76 12.28
C GLY A 252 9.10 10.41 12.90
N ARG A 253 10.32 10.31 13.42
CA ARG A 253 10.84 9.06 13.97
C ARG A 253 10.23 8.80 15.36
N LYS A 254 9.56 7.66 15.52
CA LYS A 254 9.16 7.16 16.84
C LYS A 254 9.65 5.76 17.10
N ASP A 255 10.25 5.55 18.26
CA ASP A 255 10.44 4.21 18.81
C ASP A 255 9.06 3.64 19.18
N THR A 256 8.33 3.17 18.17
CA THR A 256 7.10 2.43 18.42
C THR A 256 7.47 1.04 18.90
N ARG A 257 6.82 0.59 19.97
CA ARG A 257 6.97 -0.79 20.46
C ARG A 257 6.36 -1.82 19.50
N SER A 258 5.57 -1.36 18.54
CA SER A 258 4.72 -2.20 17.72
C SER A 258 5.31 -2.53 16.37
N HIS A 259 6.09 -1.68 15.71
CA HIS A 259 6.78 -2.03 14.45
C HIS A 259 8.05 -1.19 14.25
N PRO A 260 9.10 -1.74 13.61
CA PRO A 260 10.25 -0.98 13.13
C PRO A 260 9.84 0.01 12.05
N GLN A 261 10.72 0.97 11.79
CA GLN A 261 10.46 2.03 10.81
C GLN A 261 10.25 1.45 9.41
N ALA A 262 9.18 1.88 8.73
CA ALA A 262 8.83 1.35 7.42
C ALA A 262 9.90 1.68 6.36
N TYR A 263 10.58 2.82 6.48
CA TYR A 263 11.63 3.23 5.54
C TYR A 263 12.84 2.26 5.52
N ASP A 264 13.18 1.64 6.66
CA ASP A 264 14.30 0.68 6.75
C ASP A 264 13.98 -0.65 6.06
N ARG A 265 12.71 -1.03 6.07
CA ARG A 265 12.19 -2.27 5.49
C ARG A 265 11.88 -2.10 4.00
N PHE A 266 11.37 -0.93 3.63
CA PHE A 266 10.87 -0.63 2.30
C PHE A 266 11.96 -0.74 1.23
N TYR A 267 13.09 -0.05 1.40
CA TYR A 267 14.16 -0.02 0.39
C TYR A 267 14.70 -1.44 0.12
N GLN A 268 14.94 -2.20 1.18
CA GLN A 268 15.47 -3.57 1.08
C GLN A 268 14.48 -4.51 0.40
N THR A 269 13.18 -4.37 0.71
CA THR A 269 12.15 -5.20 0.08
C THR A 269 12.06 -4.89 -1.41
N LEU A 270 12.06 -3.61 -1.78
CA LEU A 270 11.98 -3.19 -3.17
C LEU A 270 13.22 -3.61 -3.97
N GLU A 271 14.42 -3.40 -3.42
CA GLU A 271 15.68 -3.83 -4.03
C GLU A 271 15.70 -5.33 -4.32
N ASN A 272 15.25 -6.16 -3.36
CA ASN A 272 15.18 -7.61 -3.52
C ASN A 272 14.18 -8.04 -4.62
N MET A 273 13.02 -7.39 -4.70
CA MET A 273 11.98 -7.71 -5.69
C MET A 273 12.37 -7.39 -7.13
N LEU A 274 13.32 -6.46 -7.30
CA LEU A 274 13.72 -5.92 -8.60
C LEU A 274 14.90 -6.67 -9.24
N VAL A 275 15.52 -7.63 -8.53
CA VAL A 275 16.74 -8.34 -8.97
C VAL A 275 16.57 -9.06 -10.32
N TYR A 276 15.36 -9.52 -10.65
CA TYR A 276 15.10 -10.28 -11.87
C TYR A 276 14.50 -9.44 -13.01
N ASP A 277 14.38 -8.12 -12.84
CA ASP A 277 13.77 -7.23 -13.84
C ASP A 277 14.77 -6.75 -14.87
N ASP A 278 14.26 -6.33 -16.03
CA ASP A 278 15.04 -5.51 -16.95
C ASP A 278 15.20 -4.08 -16.42
N ALA A 279 16.20 -3.36 -16.94
CA ALA A 279 16.55 -2.02 -16.48
C ALA A 279 15.39 -1.02 -16.63
N ASP A 280 14.55 -1.15 -17.65
CA ASP A 280 13.45 -0.22 -17.91
C ASP A 280 12.32 -0.41 -16.88
N GLN A 281 12.01 -1.65 -16.51
CA GLN A 281 11.05 -1.96 -15.45
C GLN A 281 11.56 -1.51 -14.07
N ILE A 282 12.84 -1.72 -13.78
CA ILE A 282 13.48 -1.24 -12.54
C ILE A 282 13.30 0.27 -12.39
N GLU A 283 13.67 1.04 -13.43
CA GLU A 283 13.55 2.50 -13.39
C GLU A 283 12.10 2.97 -13.28
N GLN A 284 11.13 2.27 -13.90
CA GLN A 284 9.71 2.59 -13.76
C GLN A 284 9.21 2.45 -12.33
N ILE A 285 9.60 1.37 -11.62
CA ILE A 285 9.18 1.15 -10.24
C ILE A 285 9.82 2.16 -9.29
N TRP A 286 11.10 2.50 -9.48
CA TRP A 286 11.75 3.54 -8.69
C TRP A 286 11.19 4.94 -8.97
N ASP A 287 10.88 5.28 -10.23
CA ASP A 287 10.25 6.55 -10.59
C ASP A 287 8.84 6.65 -9.98
N PHE A 288 8.04 5.59 -10.08
CA PHE A 288 6.73 5.49 -9.43
C PHE A 288 6.83 5.74 -7.92
N THR A 289 7.75 5.04 -7.26
CA THR A 289 8.00 5.16 -5.81
C THR A 289 8.42 6.57 -5.41
N ALA A 290 9.40 7.15 -6.12
CA ALA A 290 9.92 8.49 -5.84
C ALA A 290 8.81 9.54 -5.88
N ARG A 291 7.91 9.43 -6.85
CA ARG A 291 6.83 10.42 -7.03
C ARG A 291 5.78 10.32 -5.94
N LEU A 292 5.38 9.12 -5.54
CA LEU A 292 4.47 8.97 -4.42
C LEU A 292 5.10 9.46 -3.10
N LEU A 293 6.39 9.19 -2.87
CA LEU A 293 7.12 9.76 -1.73
C LEU A 293 7.09 11.29 -1.76
N LEU A 294 7.39 11.90 -2.91
CA LEU A 294 7.34 13.36 -3.08
C LEU A 294 5.96 13.94 -2.77
N VAL A 295 4.89 13.28 -3.22
CA VAL A 295 3.51 13.71 -2.91
C VAL A 295 3.27 13.69 -1.40
N HIS A 296 3.59 12.57 -0.72
CA HIS A 296 3.40 12.46 0.73
C HIS A 296 4.26 13.44 1.52
N MET A 297 5.53 13.57 1.17
CA MET A 297 6.45 14.48 1.84
C MET A 297 6.07 15.94 1.62
N SER A 298 5.64 16.32 0.40
CA SER A 298 5.13 17.67 0.13
C SER A 298 3.88 17.96 0.96
N ALA A 299 2.96 17.00 1.05
CA ALA A 299 1.77 17.11 1.90
C ALA A 299 2.12 17.23 3.40
N ALA A 300 3.24 16.64 3.83
CA ALA A 300 3.78 16.78 5.18
C ALA A 300 4.59 18.08 5.40
N GLY A 301 4.67 18.96 4.39
CA GLY A 301 5.35 20.24 4.49
C GLY A 301 6.86 20.19 4.25
N PHE A 302 7.40 19.09 3.70
CA PHE A 302 8.79 19.07 3.26
C PHE A 302 9.02 20.09 2.17
N GLN A 303 10.10 20.86 2.31
CA GLN A 303 10.61 21.73 1.25
C GLN A 303 11.67 20.98 0.45
N PHE A 304 11.60 21.11 -0.87
CA PHE A 304 12.54 20.51 -1.81
C PHE A 304 13.30 21.61 -2.53
N ASP A 305 14.63 21.52 -2.49
CA ASP A 305 15.53 22.42 -3.20
C ASP A 305 16.06 21.74 -4.46
N SER A 306 16.00 22.47 -5.58
CA SER A 306 16.36 21.89 -6.87
C SER A 306 17.84 21.63 -7.07
N GLU A 307 18.69 22.34 -6.35
CA GLU A 307 20.14 22.18 -6.42
C GLU A 307 20.62 21.04 -5.53
N THR A 308 19.97 20.80 -4.40
CA THR A 308 20.39 19.76 -3.44
C THR A 308 19.59 18.46 -3.50
N ASP A 309 18.27 18.50 -3.71
CA ASP A 309 17.44 17.28 -3.68
C ASP A 309 17.38 16.59 -5.05
N PHE A 310 17.13 17.36 -6.11
CA PHE A 310 16.93 16.80 -7.46
C PHE A 310 18.25 16.45 -8.16
N VAL A 311 19.42 16.73 -7.57
CA VAL A 311 20.71 16.27 -8.09
C VAL A 311 20.80 14.74 -8.11
N HIS A 312 20.20 14.07 -7.12
CA HIS A 312 20.17 12.61 -7.02
C HIS A 312 19.34 11.94 -8.13
N LEU A 313 18.41 12.67 -8.76
CA LEU A 313 17.72 12.17 -9.96
C LEU A 313 18.68 11.88 -11.12
N ARG A 314 19.85 12.54 -11.14
CA ARG A 314 20.89 12.35 -12.17
C ARG A 314 21.73 11.10 -11.93
N GLU A 315 21.82 10.65 -10.68
CA GLU A 315 22.57 9.45 -10.28
C GLU A 315 21.75 8.18 -10.53
N GLY A 316 20.42 8.29 -10.48
CA GLY A 316 19.46 7.23 -10.75
C GLY A 316 18.23 7.34 -9.86
N ARG A 317 17.10 6.76 -10.26
CA ARG A 317 15.86 6.89 -9.48
C ARG A 317 15.95 6.21 -8.12
N HIS A 318 16.67 5.10 -8.02
CA HIS A 318 16.90 4.41 -6.74
C HIS A 318 17.72 5.26 -5.75
N PHE A 319 18.76 5.98 -6.21
CA PHE A 319 19.51 6.93 -5.37
C PHE A 319 18.62 8.05 -4.85
N PHE A 320 17.74 8.57 -5.71
CA PHE A 320 16.79 9.60 -5.29
C PHE A 320 15.79 9.07 -4.25
N VAL A 321 15.25 7.86 -4.41
CA VAL A 321 14.41 7.24 -3.38
C VAL A 321 15.16 7.08 -2.06
N ASN A 322 16.40 6.58 -2.10
CA ASN A 322 17.23 6.45 -0.90
C ASN A 322 17.47 7.81 -0.22
N HIS A 323 17.70 8.88 -0.99
CA HIS A 323 17.81 10.25 -0.49
C HIS A 323 16.52 10.70 0.23
N LEU A 324 15.36 10.49 -0.39
CA LEU A 324 14.07 10.83 0.23
C LEU A 324 13.84 10.06 1.55
N LEU A 325 14.15 8.76 1.58
CA LEU A 325 14.06 7.94 2.79
C LEU A 325 15.01 8.42 3.90
N ASN A 326 16.23 8.85 3.53
CA ASN A 326 17.17 9.45 4.48
C ASN A 326 16.65 10.76 5.06
N ARG A 327 15.94 11.58 4.28
CA ARG A 327 15.30 12.79 4.82
C ARG A 327 14.18 12.46 5.81
N ILE A 328 13.39 11.43 5.52
CA ILE A 328 12.32 10.96 6.43
C ILE A 328 12.93 10.43 7.74
N SER A 329 14.03 9.66 7.68
CA SER A 329 14.67 9.08 8.87
C SER A 329 15.34 10.10 9.79
N GLN A 330 15.62 11.30 9.27
CA GLN A 330 16.19 12.42 10.00
C GLN A 330 15.13 13.35 10.62
N MET A 331 13.84 13.12 10.38
CA MET A 331 12.79 13.89 11.04
C MET A 331 12.81 13.64 12.55
N PRO A 332 12.78 14.72 13.35
CA PRO A 332 12.83 14.63 14.81
C PRO A 332 11.60 13.94 15.42
#